data_AF-A0A2N3E121-F1
#
_entry.id   AF-A0A2N3E121-F1
#
_cell.length_a   1.000
_cell.length_b   1.000
_cell.length_c   1.000
_cell.angle_alpha   90.00
_cell.angle_beta   90.00
_cell.angle_gamma   90.00
#
_symmetry.space_group_name_H-M   'P 1'
#
loop_
_entity.id
_entity.type
_entity.pdbx_description
1 polymer ?
#
loop_
_entity_poly.entity_id
_entity_poly.type
_entity_poly.pdbx_seq_one_letter_code
_entity_poly.pdbx_strand_id
1 'polypeptide(L)'
;MNFAAVSQATGLSENGALTAATAAADNVMATFFIALLLVLPGWKLLTRFIPSAIIEAEEEHHAHEDEEEKPALDMGALALLLFLSAACCFAGFEVAALLGIPKFGVLFVTIAALLIANFFPRQMARLHGGFDLGMFFMYVFFGVIGAAADVVLMVETALPIFGFVVIMASVHLAVVLAGAKLFRIDLAEALVISNAVAVGPATAAAMAAGRRWRALVTPGVMLGVLGYAVANFAGVALAQWLG
;
A
#
# COMPACT_ATOMS: atom_id res chain seq x y z
N MET A 1 5.31 -7.84 8.16
CA MET A 1 6.19 -9.01 7.85
C MET A 1 5.60 -9.75 6.67
N ASN A 2 6.39 -10.51 5.92
CA ASN A 2 5.86 -11.41 4.90
C ASN A 2 5.39 -12.71 5.58
N PHE A 3 4.07 -12.86 5.74
CA PHE A 3 3.46 -14.01 6.41
C PHE A 3 3.90 -15.35 5.80
N ALA A 4 3.87 -15.48 4.47
CA ALA A 4 4.25 -16.71 3.79
C ALA A 4 5.71 -17.10 4.06
N ALA A 5 6.63 -16.13 4.01
CA ALA A 5 8.05 -16.38 4.26
C ALA A 5 8.31 -16.82 5.71
N VAL A 6 7.65 -16.19 6.69
CA VAL A 6 7.81 -16.55 8.10
C VAL A 6 7.13 -17.88 8.41
N SER A 7 5.92 -18.12 7.88
CA SER A 7 5.19 -19.39 7.99
C SER A 7 6.02 -20.59 7.52
N GLN A 8 6.74 -20.44 6.41
CA GLN A 8 7.66 -21.46 5.91
C GLN A 8 8.88 -21.63 6.83
N ALA A 9 9.47 -20.54 7.29
CA ALA A 9 10.66 -20.57 8.13
C ALA A 9 10.40 -21.15 9.54
N THR A 10 9.17 -21.03 10.05
CA THR A 10 8.79 -21.53 11.39
C THR A 10 8.13 -22.91 11.35
N GLY A 11 7.93 -23.51 10.17
CA GLY A 11 7.22 -24.78 10.02
C GLY A 11 5.70 -24.68 10.18
N LEU A 12 5.14 -23.47 10.37
CA LEU A 12 3.68 -23.28 10.45
C LEU A 12 2.98 -23.79 9.18
N SER A 13 3.63 -23.64 8.03
CA SER A 13 3.16 -24.12 6.73
C SER A 13 2.91 -25.63 6.66
N GLU A 14 3.50 -26.42 7.56
CA GLU A 14 3.27 -27.87 7.62
C GLU A 14 1.85 -28.21 8.11
N ASN A 15 1.25 -27.33 8.92
CA ASN A 15 -0.14 -27.45 9.32
C ASN A 15 -1.04 -26.60 8.39
N GLY A 16 -1.50 -27.23 7.31
CA GLY A 16 -2.31 -26.56 6.29
C GLY A 16 -3.59 -25.93 6.82
N ALA A 17 -4.23 -26.55 7.82
CA ALA A 17 -5.44 -26.02 8.44
C ALA A 17 -5.15 -24.74 9.25
N LEU A 18 -4.09 -24.74 10.07
CA LEU A 18 -3.68 -23.55 10.82
C LEU A 18 -3.19 -22.43 9.90
N THR A 19 -2.45 -22.77 8.84
CA THR A 19 -1.97 -21.78 7.86
C THR A 19 -3.12 -21.15 7.08
N ALA A 20 -4.13 -21.94 6.68
CA ALA A 20 -5.31 -21.43 6.01
C ALA A 20 -6.15 -20.53 6.94
N ALA A 21 -6.37 -20.95 8.19
CA ALA A 21 -7.12 -20.18 9.18
C ALA A 21 -6.43 -18.84 9.50
N THR A 22 -5.12 -18.86 9.73
CA THR A 22 -4.32 -17.65 10.00
C THR A 22 -4.27 -16.70 8.79
N ALA A 23 -4.11 -17.24 7.58
CA ALA A 23 -4.16 -16.44 6.36
C ALA A 23 -5.55 -15.81 6.11
N ALA A 24 -6.64 -16.54 6.41
CA ALA A 24 -7.99 -16.00 6.31
C ALA A 24 -8.20 -14.84 7.28
N ALA A 25 -7.76 -14.98 8.54
CA ALA A 25 -7.80 -13.89 9.52
C ALA A 25 -6.96 -12.68 9.10
N ASP A 26 -5.77 -12.90 8.56
CA ASP A 26 -4.88 -11.83 8.09
C ASP A 26 -5.50 -11.07 6.91
N ASN A 27 -5.99 -11.77 5.88
CA ASN A 27 -6.60 -11.15 4.70
C ASN A 27 -7.88 -10.36 5.03
N VAL A 28 -8.75 -10.93 5.88
CA VAL A 28 -9.97 -10.24 6.31
C VAL A 28 -9.61 -9.00 7.13
N MET A 29 -8.69 -9.13 8.09
CA MET A 29 -8.25 -7.98 8.88
C MET A 29 -7.57 -6.91 8.01
N ALA A 30 -6.66 -7.28 7.11
CA ALA A 30 -6.01 -6.35 6.19
C ALA A 30 -7.03 -5.56 5.36
N THR A 31 -8.08 -6.23 4.88
CA THR A 31 -9.18 -5.60 4.12
C THR A 31 -9.91 -4.58 4.97
N PHE A 32 -10.34 -4.94 6.17
CA PHE A 32 -10.99 -4.00 7.09
C PHE A 32 -10.07 -2.86 7.52
N PHE A 33 -8.78 -3.14 7.71
CA PHE A 33 -7.80 -2.14 8.10
C PHE A 33 -7.55 -1.12 6.98
N ILE A 34 -7.39 -1.57 5.73
CA ILE A 34 -7.28 -0.68 4.57
C ILE A 34 -8.54 0.17 4.44
N ALA A 35 -9.73 -0.45 4.53
CA ALA A 35 -10.99 0.29 4.47
C ALA A 35 -11.07 1.37 5.55
N LEU A 36 -10.68 1.04 6.79
CA LEU A 36 -10.60 1.99 7.89
C LEU A 36 -9.63 3.13 7.57
N LEU A 37 -8.39 2.81 7.17
CA LEU A 37 -7.38 3.82 6.83
C LEU A 37 -7.81 4.72 5.66
N LEU A 38 -8.57 4.18 4.71
CA LEU A 38 -9.15 4.97 3.63
C LEU A 38 -10.26 5.89 4.14
N VAL A 39 -11.00 5.55 5.20
CA VAL A 39 -12.06 6.43 5.73
C VAL A 39 -11.51 7.54 6.63
N LEU A 40 -10.45 7.27 7.40
CA LEU A 40 -9.90 8.19 8.40
C LEU A 40 -9.58 9.63 7.91
N PRO A 41 -9.02 9.86 6.71
CA PRO A 41 -8.76 11.20 6.19
C PRO A 41 -10.01 12.08 6.11
N GLY A 42 -11.18 11.48 5.84
CA GLY A 42 -12.43 12.23 5.74
C GLY A 42 -13.05 12.58 7.09
N TRP A 43 -12.49 12.08 8.20
CA TRP A 43 -13.02 12.36 9.52
C TRP A 43 -12.52 13.71 10.04
N LYS A 44 -13.35 14.75 9.87
CA LYS A 44 -13.03 16.15 10.25
C LYS A 44 -12.53 16.32 11.69
N LEU A 45 -12.95 15.46 12.61
CA LEU A 45 -12.46 15.51 13.98
C LEU A 45 -10.99 15.09 14.06
N LEU A 46 -10.61 14.04 13.33
CA LEU A 46 -9.24 13.55 13.28
C LEU A 46 -8.30 14.54 12.60
N THR A 47 -8.70 15.09 11.44
CA THR A 47 -7.89 16.11 10.73
C THR A 47 -7.72 17.39 11.55
N ARG A 48 -8.67 17.72 12.43
CA ARG A 48 -8.51 18.81 13.40
C ARG A 48 -7.50 18.49 14.50
N PHE A 49 -7.40 17.23 14.92
CA PHE A 49 -6.47 16.80 15.98
C PHE A 49 -5.05 16.55 15.46
N ILE A 50 -4.93 16.09 14.21
CA ILE A 50 -3.69 15.81 13.52
C ILE A 50 -3.83 16.44 12.12
N PRO A 51 -3.34 17.67 11.93
CA PRO A 51 -3.49 18.38 10.67
C PRO A 51 -2.69 17.69 9.56
N SER A 52 -3.11 17.92 8.31
CA SER A 52 -2.40 17.43 7.14
C SER A 52 -2.44 18.43 6.02
N ALA A 53 -1.27 19.00 5.72
CA ALA A 53 -1.12 19.91 4.58
C ALA A 53 -1.30 19.15 3.26
N ILE A 54 -0.99 17.84 3.24
CA ILE A 54 -1.14 16.98 2.07
C ILE A 54 -2.61 16.75 1.74
N ILE A 55 -3.45 16.50 2.76
CA ILE A 55 -4.91 16.35 2.57
C ILE A 55 -5.53 17.67 2.14
N GLU A 56 -5.19 18.76 2.83
CA GLU A 56 -5.71 20.11 2.52
C GLU A 56 -5.36 20.54 1.09
N ALA A 57 -4.10 20.37 0.67
CA ALA A 57 -3.66 20.74 -0.68
C ALA A 57 -4.40 19.96 -1.77
N GLU A 58 -4.71 18.68 -1.56
CA GLU A 58 -5.47 17.90 -2.53
C GLU A 58 -6.97 18.24 -2.52
N GLU A 59 -7.56 18.55 -1.37
CA GLU A 59 -8.94 19.04 -1.30
C GLU A 59 -9.10 20.37 -2.05
N GLU A 60 -8.14 21.29 -1.93
CA GLU A 60 -8.09 22.54 -2.69
C GLU A 60 -7.93 22.28 -4.20
N HIS A 61 -7.01 21.38 -4.59
CA HIS A 61 -6.80 21.04 -6.01
C HIS A 61 -8.04 20.45 -6.66
N HIS A 62 -8.76 19.58 -5.94
CA HIS A 62 -10.01 18.99 -6.39
C HIS A 62 -11.13 20.01 -6.59
N ALA A 63 -11.23 21.02 -5.72
CA ALA A 63 -12.22 22.09 -5.86
C ALA A 63 -11.99 22.95 -7.12
N HIS A 64 -10.76 23.01 -7.63
CA HIS A 64 -10.40 23.74 -8.85
C HIS A 64 -10.45 22.88 -10.12
N GLU A 65 -10.28 21.55 -10.04
CA GLU A 65 -10.35 20.63 -11.19
C GLU A 65 -11.77 20.45 -11.76
N ASP A 66 -12.83 20.62 -10.95
CA ASP A 66 -14.22 20.48 -11.39
C ASP A 66 -14.65 21.58 -12.39
N GLU A 67 -13.82 22.61 -12.60
CA GLU A 67 -14.04 23.68 -13.59
C GLU A 67 -13.35 23.44 -14.95
N GLU A 68 -12.41 22.48 -15.05
CA GLU A 68 -11.69 22.19 -16.30
C GLU A 68 -12.34 21.03 -17.10
N GLU A 69 -12.63 21.30 -18.38
CA GLU A 69 -13.18 20.32 -19.31
C GLU A 69 -12.16 19.19 -19.57
N LYS A 70 -12.41 18.00 -19.01
CA LYS A 70 -11.50 16.85 -19.18
C LYS A 70 -11.41 16.46 -20.67
N PRO A 71 -10.21 16.43 -21.27
CA PRO A 71 -10.05 16.00 -22.64
C PRO A 71 -10.54 14.56 -22.81
N ALA A 72 -11.15 14.27 -23.95
CA ALA A 72 -11.61 12.92 -24.27
C ALA A 72 -10.44 11.91 -24.18
N LEU A 73 -10.70 10.74 -23.60
CA LEU A 73 -9.70 9.69 -23.44
C LEU A 73 -9.24 9.17 -24.81
N ASP A 74 -7.99 9.46 -25.16
CA ASP A 74 -7.35 8.88 -26.34
C ASP A 74 -6.90 7.44 -26.03
N MET A 75 -7.54 6.48 -26.70
CA MET A 75 -7.20 5.06 -26.57
C MET A 75 -5.74 4.75 -26.95
N GLY A 76 -5.18 5.51 -27.91
CA GLY A 76 -3.78 5.36 -28.30
C GLY A 76 -2.83 5.80 -27.19
N ALA A 77 -3.11 6.95 -26.58
CA ALA A 77 -2.37 7.44 -25.42
C ALA A 77 -2.47 6.47 -24.22
N LEU A 78 -3.66 5.95 -23.93
CA LEU A 78 -3.86 4.97 -22.87
C LEU A 78 -3.08 3.67 -23.11
N ALA A 79 -3.10 3.15 -24.34
CA ALA A 79 -2.33 1.96 -24.70
C ALA A 79 -0.82 2.21 -24.54
N LEU A 80 -0.32 3.39 -24.93
CA LEU A 80 1.10 3.73 -24.76
C LEU A 80 1.47 3.91 -23.29
N LEU A 81 0.61 4.53 -22.48
CA LEU A 81 0.80 4.68 -21.04
C LEU A 81 0.84 3.31 -20.35
N LEU A 82 -0.04 2.38 -20.74
CA LEU A 82 -0.05 1.02 -20.23
C LEU A 82 1.22 0.27 -20.63
N PHE A 83 1.63 0.37 -21.90
CA PHE A 83 2.88 -0.21 -22.40
C PHE A 83 4.08 0.33 -21.61
N LEU A 84 4.14 1.65 -21.39
CA LEU A 84 5.24 2.29 -20.68
C LEU A 84 5.30 1.86 -19.22
N SER A 85 4.14 1.77 -18.56
CA SER A 85 4.03 1.24 -17.20
C SER A 85 4.54 -0.21 -17.13
N ALA A 86 4.12 -1.06 -18.06
CA ALA A 86 4.58 -2.45 -18.15
C ALA A 86 6.09 -2.54 -18.43
N ALA A 87 6.63 -1.71 -19.32
CA ALA A 87 8.05 -1.65 -19.64
C ALA A 87 8.89 -1.19 -18.43
N CYS A 88 8.45 -0.16 -17.70
CA CYS A 88 9.08 0.28 -16.46
C CYS A 88 9.05 -0.82 -15.39
N CYS A 89 7.91 -1.51 -15.23
CA CYS A 89 7.78 -2.64 -14.31
C CYS A 89 8.76 -3.75 -14.66
N PHE A 90 8.77 -4.20 -15.93
CA PHE A 90 9.67 -5.24 -16.39
C PHE A 90 11.14 -4.86 -16.19
N ALA A 91 11.56 -3.70 -16.71
CA ALA A 91 12.93 -3.24 -16.57
C ALA A 91 13.34 -3.05 -15.11
N GLY A 92 12.47 -2.47 -14.27
CA GLY A 92 12.76 -2.23 -12.86
C GLY A 92 12.95 -3.51 -12.07
N PHE A 93 12.04 -4.47 -12.20
CA PHE A 93 12.17 -5.76 -11.51
C PHE A 93 13.33 -6.60 -12.06
N GLU A 94 13.59 -6.56 -13.37
CA GLU A 94 14.72 -7.27 -13.98
C GLU A 94 16.06 -6.70 -13.48
N VAL A 95 16.23 -5.38 -13.44
CA VAL A 95 17.43 -4.74 -12.89
C VAL A 95 17.59 -5.09 -11.41
N ALA A 96 16.51 -5.06 -10.62
CA ALA A 96 16.57 -5.44 -9.21
C ALA A 96 16.96 -6.92 -9.02
N ALA A 97 16.49 -7.81 -9.90
CA ALA A 97 16.84 -9.21 -9.90
C ALA A 97 18.32 -9.43 -10.26
N LEU A 98 18.82 -8.77 -11.30
CA LEU A 98 20.23 -8.83 -11.72
C LEU A 98 21.19 -8.33 -10.63
N LEU A 99 20.75 -7.36 -9.83
CA LEU A 99 21.50 -6.83 -8.69
C LEU A 99 21.34 -7.68 -7.41
N GLY A 100 20.58 -8.77 -7.45
CA GLY A 100 20.35 -9.65 -6.30
C GLY A 100 19.46 -9.06 -5.20
N ILE A 101 18.70 -8.01 -5.50
CA ILE A 101 17.87 -7.26 -4.55
C ILE A 101 16.40 -7.12 -5.02
N PRO A 102 15.72 -8.22 -5.43
CA PRO A 102 14.40 -8.17 -6.09
C PRO A 102 13.30 -7.51 -5.25
N LYS A 103 13.44 -7.49 -3.92
CA LYS A 103 12.50 -6.83 -2.99
C LYS A 103 12.38 -5.32 -3.22
N PHE A 104 13.40 -4.71 -3.83
CA PHE A 104 13.46 -3.29 -4.13
C PHE A 104 13.04 -2.97 -5.58
N GLY A 105 12.49 -3.94 -6.33
CA GLY A 105 12.08 -3.77 -7.73
C GLY A 105 11.26 -2.51 -8.00
N VAL A 106 10.28 -2.21 -7.15
CA VAL A 106 9.44 -1.02 -7.26
C VAL A 106 10.24 0.30 -7.25
N LEU A 107 11.37 0.37 -6.54
CA LEU A 107 12.24 1.56 -6.57
C LEU A 107 12.90 1.73 -7.94
N PHE A 108 13.33 0.65 -8.57
CA PHE A 108 13.87 0.69 -9.91
C PHE A 108 12.79 1.01 -10.95
N VAL A 109 11.54 0.58 -10.73
CA VAL A 109 10.39 1.03 -11.52
C VAL A 109 10.23 2.54 -11.42
N THR A 110 10.29 3.11 -10.21
CA THR A 110 10.23 4.57 -10.00
C THR A 110 11.39 5.28 -10.70
N ILE A 111 12.62 4.77 -10.60
CA ILE A 111 13.78 5.33 -11.29
C ILE A 111 13.54 5.32 -12.81
N ALA A 112 13.12 4.19 -13.38
CA ALA A 112 12.82 4.09 -14.82
C ALA A 112 11.74 5.09 -15.23
N ALA A 113 10.64 5.19 -14.47
CA ALA A 113 9.57 6.14 -14.74
C ALA A 113 10.05 7.60 -14.69
N LEU A 114 10.85 7.97 -13.69
CA LEU A 114 11.43 9.31 -13.56
C LEU A 114 12.41 9.64 -14.70
N LEU A 115 13.25 8.67 -15.11
CA LEU A 115 14.15 8.85 -16.25
C LEU A 115 13.35 9.12 -17.53
N ILE A 116 12.29 8.37 -17.78
CA ILE A 116 11.46 8.58 -18.97
C ILE A 116 10.75 9.93 -18.89
N ALA A 117 10.17 10.28 -17.74
CA ALA A 117 9.50 11.56 -17.55
C ALA A 117 10.47 12.76 -17.73
N ASN A 118 11.70 12.65 -17.25
CA ASN A 118 12.70 13.72 -17.33
C ASN A 118 13.38 13.82 -18.70
N PHE A 119 13.62 12.71 -19.39
CA PHE A 119 14.24 12.73 -20.72
C PHE A 119 13.24 13.00 -21.86
N PHE A 120 11.97 12.66 -21.66
CA PHE A 120 10.91 12.82 -22.66
C PHE A 120 9.71 13.65 -22.14
N PRO A 121 9.93 14.84 -21.54
CA PRO A 121 8.86 15.60 -20.87
C PRO A 121 7.80 16.08 -21.86
N ARG A 122 8.19 16.45 -23.08
CA ARG A 122 7.26 16.93 -24.11
C ARG A 122 6.36 15.83 -24.65
N GLN A 123 6.88 14.60 -24.75
CA GLN A 123 6.13 13.45 -25.19
C GLN A 123 5.16 13.01 -24.09
N MET A 124 5.63 12.99 -22.84
CA MET A 124 4.79 12.64 -21.69
C MET A 124 3.64 13.64 -21.48
N ALA A 125 3.90 14.94 -21.67
CA ALA A 125 2.89 15.98 -21.56
C ALA A 125 1.76 15.86 -22.61
N ARG A 126 1.95 15.11 -23.70
CA ARG A 126 0.91 14.85 -24.71
C ARG A 126 0.02 13.65 -24.36
N LEU A 127 0.42 12.84 -23.39
CA LEU A 127 -0.30 11.63 -23.00
C LEU A 127 -1.28 11.96 -21.87
N HIS A 128 -2.54 12.17 -22.24
CA HIS A 128 -3.62 12.37 -21.28
C HIS A 128 -4.22 11.04 -20.82
N GLY A 129 -4.90 11.05 -19.66
CA GLY A 129 -5.63 9.89 -19.14
C GLY A 129 -4.82 8.92 -18.26
N GLY A 130 -3.53 9.19 -18.02
CA GLY A 130 -2.70 8.34 -17.14
C GLY A 130 -3.21 8.26 -15.69
N PHE A 131 -3.82 9.34 -15.19
CA PHE A 131 -4.45 9.35 -13.87
C PHE A 131 -5.68 8.45 -13.83
N ASP A 132 -6.59 8.57 -14.79
CA ASP A 132 -7.81 7.76 -14.85
C ASP A 132 -7.49 6.27 -15.02
N LEU A 133 -6.49 5.95 -15.85
CA LEU A 133 -5.99 4.58 -16.01
C LEU A 133 -5.41 4.04 -14.69
N GLY A 134 -4.61 4.84 -13.98
CA GLY A 134 -4.08 4.49 -12.67
C GLY A 134 -5.19 4.22 -11.65
N MET A 135 -6.20 5.10 -11.58
CA MET A 135 -7.35 4.96 -10.70
C MET A 135 -8.17 3.70 -11.02
N PHE A 136 -8.36 3.38 -12.30
CA PHE A 136 -9.01 2.13 -12.71
C PHE A 136 -8.28 0.91 -12.14
N PHE A 137 -6.95 0.82 -12.31
CA PHE A 137 -6.18 -0.29 -11.75
C PHE A 137 -6.15 -0.28 -10.21
N MET A 138 -6.21 0.89 -9.56
CA MET A 138 -6.35 0.99 -8.11
C MET A 138 -7.67 0.38 -7.62
N TYR A 139 -8.78 0.63 -8.32
CA TYR A 139 -10.07 0.01 -7.98
C TYR A 139 -10.06 -1.49 -8.19
N VAL A 140 -9.45 -1.98 -9.28
CA VAL A 140 -9.26 -3.42 -9.49
C VAL A 140 -8.43 -4.02 -8.36
N PHE A 141 -7.33 -3.37 -7.96
CA PHE A 141 -6.46 -3.83 -6.88
C PHE A 141 -7.20 -3.94 -5.53
N PHE A 142 -7.94 -2.90 -5.13
CA PHE A 142 -8.75 -2.97 -3.90
C PHE A 142 -9.90 -3.98 -4.01
N GLY A 143 -10.49 -4.13 -5.20
CA GLY A 143 -11.50 -5.15 -5.46
C GLY A 143 -10.95 -6.57 -5.27
N VAL A 144 -9.73 -6.84 -5.74
CA VAL A 144 -9.04 -8.13 -5.54
C VAL A 144 -8.72 -8.36 -4.06
N ILE A 145 -8.27 -7.34 -3.32
CA ILE A 145 -8.05 -7.45 -1.86
C ILE A 145 -9.34 -7.83 -1.16
N GLY A 146 -10.45 -7.14 -1.46
CA GLY A 146 -11.75 -7.46 -0.88
C GLY A 146 -12.24 -8.85 -1.25
N ALA A 147 -12.03 -9.29 -2.50
CA ALA A 147 -12.40 -10.63 -2.94
C ALA A 147 -11.54 -11.74 -2.29
N ALA A 148 -10.31 -11.44 -1.88
CA ALA A 148 -9.43 -12.37 -1.18
C ALA A 148 -9.78 -12.55 0.31
N ALA A 149 -10.67 -11.72 0.85
CA ALA A 149 -11.11 -11.80 2.24
C ALA A 149 -12.22 -12.85 2.44
N ASP A 150 -11.84 -14.03 2.91
CA ASP A 150 -12.79 -15.10 3.25
C ASP A 150 -13.30 -14.95 4.69
N VAL A 151 -14.38 -14.18 4.84
CA VAL A 151 -15.01 -13.91 6.14
C VAL A 151 -15.62 -15.18 6.74
N VAL A 152 -16.18 -16.08 5.93
CA VAL A 152 -16.81 -17.30 6.42
C VAL A 152 -15.76 -18.21 7.03
N LEU A 153 -14.69 -18.50 6.29
CA LEU A 153 -13.58 -19.31 6.78
C LEU A 153 -12.96 -18.71 8.04
N MET A 154 -12.79 -17.38 8.07
CA MET A 154 -12.28 -16.68 9.25
C MET A 154 -13.18 -16.88 10.48
N VAL A 155 -14.49 -16.70 10.35
CA VAL A 155 -15.43 -16.86 11.48
C VAL A 155 -15.44 -18.30 11.98
N GLU A 156 -15.40 -19.28 11.09
CA GLU A 156 -15.48 -20.69 11.44
C GLU A 156 -14.19 -21.23 12.07
N THR A 157 -13.02 -20.75 11.63
CA THR A 157 -11.73 -21.39 11.97
C THR A 157 -10.74 -20.51 12.72
N ALA A 158 -10.92 -19.19 12.69
CA ALA A 158 -9.89 -18.25 13.12
C ALA A 158 -10.41 -17.12 14.02
N LEU A 159 -11.64 -17.20 14.54
CA LEU A 159 -12.26 -16.11 15.31
C LEU A 159 -11.41 -15.62 16.51
N PRO A 160 -10.79 -16.49 17.33
CA PRO A 160 -9.91 -16.03 18.41
C PRO A 160 -8.67 -15.30 17.89
N ILE A 161 -8.07 -15.79 16.79
CA ILE A 161 -6.90 -15.18 16.15
C ILE A 161 -7.29 -13.81 15.59
N PHE A 162 -8.41 -13.73 14.89
CA PHE A 162 -8.94 -12.46 14.38
C PHE A 162 -9.14 -11.44 15.50
N GLY A 163 -9.76 -11.82 16.62
CA GLY A 163 -9.93 -10.93 17.78
C GLY A 163 -8.59 -10.41 18.32
N PHE A 164 -7.57 -11.26 18.41
CA PHE A 164 -6.23 -10.85 18.79
C PHE A 164 -5.61 -9.86 17.80
N VAL A 165 -5.71 -10.12 16.49
CA VAL A 165 -5.18 -9.23 15.45
C VAL A 165 -5.93 -7.88 15.44
N VAL A 166 -7.24 -7.86 15.68
CA VAL A 166 -8.02 -6.61 15.81
C VAL A 166 -7.49 -5.74 16.96
N ILE A 167 -7.20 -6.35 18.12
CA ILE A 167 -6.62 -5.62 19.26
C ILE A 167 -5.23 -5.08 18.87
N MET A 168 -4.37 -5.92 18.30
CA MET A 168 -3.04 -5.53 17.83
C MET A 168 -3.08 -4.37 16.83
N ALA A 169 -3.96 -4.44 15.83
CA ALA A 169 -4.13 -3.41 14.80
C ALA A 169 -4.68 -2.10 15.41
N SER A 170 -5.60 -2.21 16.36
CA SER A 170 -6.17 -1.05 17.06
C SER A 170 -5.12 -0.34 17.91
N VAL A 171 -4.32 -1.10 18.68
CA VAL A 171 -3.20 -0.56 19.47
C VAL A 171 -2.14 0.05 18.55
N HIS A 172 -1.78 -0.64 17.47
CA HIS A 172 -0.84 -0.12 16.47
C HIS A 172 -1.31 1.22 15.91
N LEU A 173 -2.54 1.30 15.42
CA LEU A 173 -3.09 2.53 14.86
C LEU A 173 -3.15 3.65 15.90
N ALA A 174 -3.56 3.34 17.13
CA ALA A 174 -3.59 4.32 18.22
C ALA A 174 -2.19 4.86 18.53
N VAL A 175 -1.17 4.00 18.58
CA VAL A 175 0.23 4.39 18.81
C VAL A 175 0.76 5.24 17.66
N VAL A 176 0.47 4.87 16.40
CA VAL A 176 0.89 5.65 15.23
C VAL A 176 0.25 7.02 15.23
N LEU A 177 -1.06 7.13 15.46
CA LEU A 177 -1.76 8.42 15.51
C LEU A 177 -1.31 9.28 16.71
N ALA A 178 -1.11 8.67 17.88
CA ALA A 178 -0.58 9.37 19.05
C ALA A 178 0.85 9.87 18.80
N GLY A 179 1.70 9.05 18.18
CA GLY A 179 3.05 9.42 17.74
C GLY A 179 3.01 10.56 16.72
N ALA A 180 2.13 10.49 15.72
CA ALA A 180 1.97 11.53 14.73
C ALA A 180 1.62 12.88 15.38
N LYS A 181 0.70 12.87 16.36
CA LYS A 181 0.38 14.05 17.14
C LYS A 181 1.57 14.56 17.97
N LEU A 182 2.31 13.67 18.64
CA LEU A 182 3.41 14.04 19.52
C LEU A 182 4.61 14.62 18.75
N PHE A 183 4.95 14.01 17.61
CA PHE A 183 6.09 14.37 16.78
C PHE A 183 5.73 15.34 15.64
N ARG A 184 4.46 15.74 15.54
CA ARG A 184 3.92 16.62 14.49
C ARG A 184 4.16 16.06 13.07
N ILE A 185 3.92 14.77 12.91
CA ILE A 185 3.92 14.09 11.60
C ILE A 185 2.56 14.35 10.94
N ASP A 186 2.58 14.58 9.62
CA ASP A 186 1.38 14.81 8.82
C ASP A 186 0.44 13.59 8.87
N LEU A 187 -0.88 13.80 8.95
CA LEU A 187 -1.84 12.70 9.01
C LEU A 187 -1.75 11.78 7.78
N ALA A 188 -1.58 12.31 6.57
CA ALA A 188 -1.46 11.49 5.37
C ALA A 188 -0.21 10.59 5.44
N GLU A 189 0.91 11.13 5.91
CA GLU A 189 2.13 10.37 6.16
C GLU A 189 1.89 9.27 7.20
N ALA A 190 1.28 9.60 8.33
CA ALA A 190 0.99 8.65 9.40
C ALA A 190 0.10 7.48 8.93
N LEU A 191 -0.89 7.75 8.09
CA LEU A 191 -1.78 6.73 7.53
C LEU A 191 -1.06 5.85 6.50
N VAL A 192 -0.23 6.43 5.63
CA VAL A 192 0.60 5.66 4.68
C VAL A 192 1.61 4.80 5.42
N ILE A 193 2.24 5.33 6.48
CA ILE A 193 3.14 4.59 7.38
C ILE A 193 2.41 3.42 8.03
N SER A 194 1.23 3.65 8.59
CA SER A 194 0.39 2.63 9.22
C SER A 194 0.05 1.51 8.23
N ASN A 195 -0.36 1.85 7.01
CA ASN A 195 -0.64 0.88 5.95
C ASN A 195 0.60 0.07 5.55
N ALA A 196 1.75 0.73 5.39
CA ALA A 196 3.00 0.10 4.98
C ALA A 196 3.49 -0.94 6.01
N VAL A 197 3.29 -0.64 7.30
CA VAL A 197 3.71 -1.50 8.41
C VAL A 197 2.71 -2.64 8.64
N ALA A 198 1.42 -2.31 8.73
CA ALA A 198 0.38 -3.26 9.11
C ALA A 198 0.01 -4.22 7.98
N VAL A 199 0.04 -3.75 6.73
CA VAL A 199 -0.42 -4.53 5.58
C VAL A 199 0.72 -4.78 4.61
N GLY A 200 1.27 -3.73 4.02
CA GLY A 200 2.48 -3.87 3.22
C GLY A 200 2.80 -2.76 2.23
N PRO A 201 3.93 -2.89 1.51
CA PRO A 201 4.43 -1.87 0.59
C PRO A 201 3.45 -1.56 -0.56
N ALA A 202 2.84 -2.61 -1.13
CA ALA A 202 1.97 -2.46 -2.29
C ALA A 202 0.66 -1.74 -1.94
N THR A 203 0.07 -2.04 -0.79
CA THR A 203 -1.19 -1.41 -0.35
C THR A 203 -0.97 0.02 0.10
N ALA A 204 0.20 0.34 0.69
CA ALA A 204 0.60 1.70 1.01
C ALA A 204 0.81 2.56 -0.24
N ALA A 205 1.51 2.02 -1.24
CA ALA A 205 1.66 2.67 -2.55
C ALA A 205 0.30 2.92 -3.19
N ALA A 206 -0.59 1.93 -3.14
CA ALA A 206 -1.93 2.03 -3.70
C ALA A 206 -2.77 3.10 -2.99
N MET A 207 -2.73 3.14 -1.66
CA MET A 207 -3.43 4.17 -0.89
C MET A 207 -2.93 5.57 -1.22
N ALA A 208 -1.61 5.77 -1.22
CA ALA A 208 -1.01 7.05 -1.55
C ALA A 208 -1.36 7.49 -2.98
N ALA A 209 -1.27 6.59 -3.96
CA ALA A 209 -1.62 6.89 -5.35
C ALA A 209 -3.13 7.17 -5.53
N GLY A 210 -3.99 6.33 -4.96
CA GLY A 210 -5.44 6.47 -5.06
C GLY A 210 -6.00 7.70 -4.33
N ARG A 211 -5.29 8.19 -3.32
CA ARG A 211 -5.56 9.46 -2.62
C ARG A 211 -4.85 10.67 -3.23
N ARG A 212 -4.15 10.49 -4.35
CA ARG A 212 -3.31 11.51 -5.02
C ARG A 212 -2.12 12.03 -4.23
N TRP A 213 -1.78 11.44 -3.08
CA TRP A 213 -0.57 11.70 -2.32
C TRP A 213 0.69 11.12 -2.97
N ARG A 214 0.94 11.44 -4.25
CA ARG A 214 1.97 10.83 -5.10
C ARG A 214 3.37 10.90 -4.49
N ALA A 215 3.66 11.96 -3.73
CA ALA A 215 4.92 12.14 -3.02
C ALA A 215 5.17 11.04 -1.96
N LEU A 216 4.11 10.44 -1.41
CA LEU A 216 4.18 9.41 -0.38
C LEU A 216 4.29 7.99 -0.91
N VAL A 217 4.11 7.77 -2.23
CA VAL A 217 4.20 6.43 -2.85
C VAL A 217 5.59 5.83 -2.62
N THR A 218 6.64 6.56 -2.96
CA THR A 218 8.03 6.05 -2.85
C THR A 218 8.44 5.86 -1.39
N PRO A 219 8.28 6.84 -0.48
CA PRO A 219 8.56 6.66 0.94
C PRO A 219 7.77 5.50 1.57
N GLY A 220 6.48 5.35 1.24
CA GLY A 220 5.65 4.26 1.75
C GLY A 220 6.14 2.88 1.35
N VAL A 221 6.55 2.70 0.09
CA VAL A 221 7.15 1.45 -0.38
C VAL A 221 8.48 1.17 0.33
N MET A 222 9.36 2.17 0.44
CA MET A 222 10.65 2.01 1.11
C MET A 222 10.48 1.58 2.56
N LEU A 223 9.60 2.25 3.29
CA LEU A 223 9.33 1.92 4.68
C LEU A 223 8.74 0.52 4.82
N GLY A 224 7.80 0.14 3.95
CA GLY A 224 7.20 -1.20 3.98
C GLY A 224 8.23 -2.29 3.71
N VAL A 225 9.09 -2.12 2.70
CA VAL A 225 10.12 -3.11 2.34
C VAL A 225 11.16 -3.23 3.46
N LEU A 226 11.60 -2.10 4.03
CA LEU A 226 12.48 -2.08 5.20
C LEU A 226 11.83 -2.77 6.40
N GLY A 227 10.56 -2.47 6.66
CA GLY A 227 9.78 -3.09 7.72
C GLY A 227 9.68 -4.60 7.54
N TYR A 228 9.49 -5.10 6.31
CA TYR A 228 9.53 -6.53 6.01
C TYR A 228 10.91 -7.14 6.25
N ALA A 229 11.98 -6.45 5.85
CA ALA A 229 13.34 -6.93 6.10
C ALA A 229 13.56 -7.15 7.60
N VAL A 230 13.22 -6.17 8.45
CA VAL A 230 13.40 -6.27 9.91
C VAL A 230 12.43 -7.28 10.53
N ALA A 231 11.14 -7.16 10.24
CA ALA A 231 10.11 -7.94 10.90
C ALA A 231 10.19 -9.44 10.59
N ASN A 232 10.68 -9.83 9.41
CA ASN A 232 10.85 -11.25 9.08
C ASN A 232 11.90 -11.91 10.00
N PHE A 233 13.07 -11.28 10.19
CA PHE A 233 14.09 -11.82 11.09
C PHE A 233 13.62 -11.82 12.54
N ALA A 234 12.98 -10.73 12.99
CA ALA A 234 12.43 -10.65 14.34
C ALA A 234 11.36 -11.73 14.59
N GLY A 235 10.46 -11.95 13.63
CA GLY A 235 9.40 -12.96 13.73
C GLY A 235 9.96 -14.38 13.81
N VAL A 236 10.93 -14.73 12.95
CA VAL A 236 11.58 -16.05 12.99
C VAL A 236 12.36 -16.24 14.29
N ALA A 237 13.11 -15.23 14.74
CA ALA A 237 13.86 -15.30 15.99
C ALA A 237 12.95 -15.48 17.22
N LEU A 238 11.82 -14.77 17.27
CA LEU A 238 10.84 -14.91 18.34
C LEU A 238 10.17 -16.28 18.35
N ALA A 239 9.80 -16.81 17.17
CA ALA A 239 9.25 -18.15 17.06
C ALA A 239 10.24 -19.21 17.57
N GLN A 240 11.51 -19.14 17.15
CA GLN A 240 12.54 -20.04 17.66
C GLN A 240 12.78 -19.92 19.16
N TRP A 241 12.64 -18.71 19.73
CA TRP A 241 12.82 -18.48 21.16
C TRP A 241 11.67 -19.00 22.02
N LEU A 242 10.44 -18.91 21.52
CA LEU A 242 9.23 -19.31 22.26
C LEU A 242 8.90 -20.81 22.12
N GLY A 243 9.49 -21.49 21.13
CA GLY A 243 9.23 -22.91 20.82
C GLY A 243 7.95 -23.09 20.01
#